data_AF-A0A6N7H9J8-F1
#
_entry.id   AF-A0A6N7H9J8-F1
#
_cell.length_a   1.000
_cell.length_b   1.000
_cell.length_c   1.000
_cell.angle_alpha   90.00
_cell.angle_beta   90.00
_cell.angle_gamma   90.00
#
_symmetry.space_group_name_H-M   'P 1'
#
loop_
_entity.id
_entity.type
_entity.pdbx_description
1 polymer ?
#
loop_
_entity_poly.entity_id
_entity_poly.type
_entity_poly.pdbx_seq_one_letter_code
_entity_poly.pdbx_strand_id
1 'polypeptide(L)'
;MKAVWFAQRNRSARAPDPPRFVRERRVDGHQPDAVQGPALPDESTVHFVLDLAIRIGEVQMSSGAGAADATATILAVANAYGLPHCEVDVIFTSITVTCHRGVDLPPTTSLRVVRSRSLDYTRLALVERLVHDITRGRVTVRDAHIELNKITTAPHPYPRWLATLAYAGMAAAVALLIGGDAAMAVFAGLITALVDRVGRLLNKRALPFFFQQAVGGALATAAALALVASHLLPDQTRPTLVVAAAITVLLSGLSVVSTVQDAITGYNVTAAGRTIEVSLMTAGLIAGVVLALNAAVGLGMPPQELADPLTPSVLRLPLQTLAGGAAAGCFALASYATRRSALVAAVAGGAGAGGYSAL
;
A
#
# COMPACT_ATOMS: atom_id res chain seq x y z
N MET A 1 -40.99 55.04 -12.38
CA MET A 1 -40.61 56.09 -11.40
C MET A 1 -39.13 56.40 -11.67
N LYS A 2 -38.69 57.48 -12.37
CA LYS A 2 -38.85 58.94 -12.11
C LYS A 2 -38.69 59.25 -10.62
N ALA A 3 -37.82 60.13 -10.11
CA ALA A 3 -36.97 61.19 -10.69
C ALA A 3 -35.87 61.55 -9.64
N VAL A 4 -34.64 61.90 -10.03
CA VAL A 4 -34.07 63.27 -10.19
C VAL A 4 -33.91 64.06 -8.88
N TRP A 5 -32.67 64.55 -8.63
CA TRP A 5 -32.26 65.94 -8.26
C TRP A 5 -30.85 65.90 -7.63
N PHE A 6 -29.76 66.20 -8.34
CA PHE A 6 -29.14 67.50 -8.67
C PHE A 6 -28.72 68.42 -7.50
N ALA A 7 -27.39 68.41 -7.26
CA ALA A 7 -26.46 69.52 -7.02
C ALA A 7 -26.54 70.38 -5.74
N GLN A 8 -25.38 70.47 -5.05
CA GLN A 8 -24.81 71.77 -4.70
C GLN A 8 -23.28 71.73 -4.51
N ARG A 9 -22.66 72.84 -4.93
CA ARG A 9 -21.23 73.08 -5.14
C ARG A 9 -20.42 73.24 -3.85
N ASN A 10 -19.25 72.60 -3.88
CA ASN A 10 -17.90 73.05 -3.52
C ASN A 10 -17.75 74.40 -2.75
N ARG A 11 -17.28 74.31 -1.50
CA ARG A 11 -16.47 75.36 -0.84
C ARG A 11 -15.35 74.71 -0.02
N SER A 12 -14.11 74.96 -0.46
CA SER A 12 -12.84 74.97 0.26
C SER A 12 -12.83 74.53 1.74
N ALA A 13 -12.21 73.38 2.01
CA ALA A 13 -11.58 73.09 3.30
C ALA A 13 -10.13 72.63 3.02
N ARG A 14 -9.18 73.33 3.64
CA ARG A 14 -7.74 73.01 3.59
C ARG A 14 -7.51 71.57 4.04
N ALA A 15 -6.64 70.84 3.37
CA ALA A 15 -6.18 69.53 3.81
C ALA A 15 -5.53 69.65 5.21
N PRO A 16 -5.84 68.76 6.16
CA PRO A 16 -5.11 68.71 7.43
C PRO A 16 -3.65 68.26 7.17
N ASP A 17 -2.69 68.89 7.84
CA ASP A 17 -1.28 68.51 7.78
C ASP A 17 -1.10 67.01 8.07
N PRO A 18 -0.20 66.31 7.36
CA PRO A 18 0.10 64.92 7.68
C PRO A 18 0.69 64.83 9.10
N PRO A 19 0.41 63.74 9.84
CA PRO A 19 0.95 63.56 11.18
C PRO A 19 2.47 63.59 11.12
N ARG A 20 3.09 64.46 11.94
CA ARG A 20 4.54 64.49 12.12
C ARG A 20 4.98 63.14 12.66
N PHE A 21 5.62 62.34 11.82
CA PHE A 21 6.32 61.13 12.26
C PHE A 21 7.30 61.53 13.36
N VAL A 22 7.03 61.05 14.58
CA VAL A 22 8.02 61.06 15.65
C VAL A 22 9.21 60.28 15.12
N ARG A 23 10.36 60.93 14.94
CA ARG A 23 11.62 60.25 14.63
C ARG A 23 11.85 59.22 15.74
N GLU A 24 11.63 57.95 15.42
CA GLU A 24 12.11 56.86 16.27
C GLU A 24 13.60 57.06 16.49
N ARG A 25 14.00 57.04 17.77
CA ARG A 25 15.41 57.05 18.15
C ARG A 25 16.05 55.86 17.44
N ARG A 26 17.11 56.14 16.67
CA ARG A 26 18.04 55.13 16.19
C ARG A 26 18.54 54.36 17.41
N VAL A 27 18.03 53.15 17.60
CA VAL A 27 18.60 52.21 18.56
C VAL A 27 19.87 51.72 17.89
N ASP A 28 21.00 52.35 18.21
CA ASP A 28 22.32 51.80 17.93
C ASP A 28 22.50 50.59 18.85
N GLY A 29 21.91 49.48 18.43
CA GLY A 29 21.99 48.19 19.08
C GLY A 29 22.35 47.17 18.02
N HIS A 30 23.55 46.61 18.15
CA HIS A 30 24.04 45.43 17.44
C HIS A 30 22.88 44.44 17.27
N GLN A 31 22.31 44.35 16.05
CA GLN A 31 21.41 43.27 15.71
C GLN A 31 22.23 42.00 15.91
N PRO A 32 21.85 41.08 16.83
CA PRO A 32 22.56 39.82 16.92
C PRO A 32 22.50 39.21 15.52
N ASP A 33 23.66 38.93 14.94
CA ASP A 33 23.76 38.27 13.64
C ASP A 33 22.78 37.12 13.66
N ALA A 34 21.78 37.18 12.78
CA ALA A 34 20.81 36.10 12.65
C ALA A 34 21.65 34.83 12.48
N VAL A 35 21.46 33.86 13.38
CA VAL A 35 22.19 32.59 13.33
C VAL A 35 21.78 31.91 12.03
N GLN A 36 22.50 32.24 10.96
CA GLN A 36 22.34 31.60 9.67
C GLN A 36 22.86 30.18 9.88
N GLY A 37 21.93 29.23 9.83
CA GLY A 37 22.30 27.82 9.70
C GLY A 37 23.25 27.62 8.50
N PRO A 38 23.89 26.45 8.38
CA PRO A 38 24.82 26.19 7.28
C PRO A 38 24.18 26.56 5.94
N ALA A 39 24.96 27.25 5.08
CA ALA A 39 24.51 27.67 3.77
C ALA A 39 23.94 26.47 3.00
N LEU A 40 22.74 26.63 2.47
CA LEU A 40 22.09 25.57 1.70
C LEU A 40 22.92 25.24 0.46
N PRO A 41 22.97 23.97 0.04
CA PRO A 41 23.63 23.58 -1.20
C PRO A 41 23.07 24.34 -2.42
N ASP A 42 23.85 24.40 -3.50
CA ASP A 42 23.41 24.95 -4.80
C ASP A 42 22.04 24.38 -5.22
N GLU A 43 21.23 25.16 -5.95
CA GLU A 43 19.85 24.80 -6.31
C GLU A 43 19.79 23.46 -7.04
N SER A 44 20.76 23.18 -7.91
CA SER A 44 20.92 21.89 -8.58
C SER A 44 21.08 20.71 -7.61
N THR A 45 21.78 20.93 -6.49
CA THR A 45 22.01 19.94 -5.44
C THR A 45 20.76 19.72 -4.60
N VAL A 46 20.02 20.78 -4.28
CA VAL A 46 18.72 20.68 -3.59
C VAL A 46 17.75 19.81 -4.39
N HIS A 47 17.59 20.11 -5.68
CA HIS A 47 16.75 19.30 -6.57
C HIS A 47 17.20 17.84 -6.64
N PHE A 48 18.51 17.59 -6.70
CA PHE A 48 19.05 16.23 -6.79
C PHE A 48 18.80 15.42 -5.50
N VAL A 49 18.96 16.03 -4.33
CA VAL A 49 18.65 15.40 -3.04
C VAL A 49 17.15 15.14 -2.91
N LEU A 50 16.30 16.09 -3.30
CA LEU A 50 14.85 15.92 -3.26
C LEU A 50 14.37 14.83 -4.21
N ASP A 51 14.92 14.74 -5.43
CA ASP A 51 14.63 13.65 -6.37
C ASP A 51 15.04 12.28 -5.81
N LEU A 52 16.21 12.20 -5.18
CA LEU A 52 16.64 10.96 -4.53
C LEU A 52 15.69 10.58 -3.38
N ALA A 53 15.38 11.51 -2.49
CA ALA A 53 14.54 11.27 -1.32
C ALA A 53 13.11 10.85 -1.73
N ILE A 54 12.49 11.59 -2.66
CA ILE A 54 11.13 11.30 -3.12
C ILE A 54 11.05 9.96 -3.86
N ARG A 55 12.11 9.57 -4.57
CA ARG A 55 12.19 8.29 -5.29
C ARG A 55 12.42 7.12 -4.34
N ILE A 56 13.16 7.31 -3.24
CA ILE A 56 13.22 6.33 -2.15
C ILE A 56 11.82 6.10 -1.56
N GLY A 57 11.11 7.19 -1.25
CA GLY A 57 9.72 7.12 -0.75
C GLY A 57 8.76 6.45 -1.75
N GLU A 58 8.91 6.74 -3.05
CA GLU A 58 8.15 6.06 -4.11
C GLU A 58 8.39 4.55 -4.09
N VAL A 59 9.64 4.10 -3.97
CA VAL A 59 9.95 2.66 -3.92
C VAL A 59 9.35 2.02 -2.67
N GLN A 60 9.44 2.67 -1.51
CA GLN A 60 8.83 2.18 -0.26
C GLN A 60 7.31 2.03 -0.40
N MET A 61 6.61 3.09 -0.83
CA MET A 61 5.15 3.06 -1.02
C MET A 61 4.71 2.07 -2.11
N SER A 62 5.49 1.93 -3.19
CA SER A 62 5.21 0.95 -4.25
C SER A 62 5.36 -0.49 -3.78
N SER A 63 6.23 -0.72 -2.78
CA SER A 63 6.54 -2.03 -2.19
C SER A 63 5.67 -2.37 -0.97
N GLY A 64 4.76 -1.48 -0.58
CA GLY A 64 3.76 -1.72 0.48
C GLY A 64 4.06 -1.08 1.84
N ALA A 65 5.05 -0.18 1.95
CA ALA A 65 5.25 0.62 3.17
C ALA A 65 4.11 1.62 3.40
N GLY A 66 3.84 1.93 4.67
CA GLY A 66 2.85 2.94 5.07
C GLY A 66 3.29 4.36 4.70
N ALA A 67 2.34 5.30 4.64
CA ALA A 67 2.64 6.69 4.33
C ALA A 67 3.55 7.32 5.39
N ALA A 68 3.34 6.98 6.66
CA ALA A 68 4.16 7.43 7.78
C ALA A 68 5.64 7.03 7.65
N ASP A 69 5.90 5.77 7.28
CA ASP A 69 7.26 5.23 7.14
C ASP A 69 7.99 5.88 5.96
N ALA A 70 7.28 6.10 4.85
CA ALA A 70 7.80 6.80 3.68
C ALA A 70 8.15 8.26 4.01
N THR A 71 7.26 8.98 4.71
CA THR A 71 7.52 10.35 5.19
C THR A 71 8.74 10.42 6.08
N ALA A 72 8.83 9.57 7.11
CA ALA A 72 9.96 9.54 8.01
C ALA A 72 11.28 9.26 7.26
N THR A 73 11.25 8.36 6.27
CA THR A 73 12.41 8.05 5.44
C THR A 73 12.84 9.22 4.58
N ILE A 74 11.90 9.89 3.89
CA ILE A 74 12.19 11.05 3.05
C ILE A 74 12.85 12.16 3.88
N LEU A 75 12.29 12.46 5.05
CA LEU A 75 12.84 13.46 5.98
C LEU A 75 14.23 13.07 6.47
N ALA A 76 14.44 11.80 6.84
CA ALA A 76 15.74 11.31 7.30
C ALA A 76 16.82 11.39 6.20
N VAL A 77 16.48 11.01 4.97
CA VAL A 77 17.40 11.09 3.81
C VAL A 77 17.71 12.54 3.46
N ALA A 78 16.70 13.41 3.42
CA ALA A 78 16.90 14.83 3.14
C ALA A 78 17.81 15.49 4.20
N ASN A 79 17.55 15.21 5.48
CA ASN A 79 18.36 15.72 6.58
C ASN A 79 19.81 15.20 6.53
N ALA A 80 20.02 13.90 6.25
CA ALA A 80 21.36 13.31 6.11
C ALA A 80 22.21 13.98 5.00
N TYR A 81 21.58 14.57 4.00
CA TYR A 81 22.22 15.31 2.93
C TYR A 81 22.16 16.84 3.06
N GLY A 82 21.86 17.34 4.26
CA GLY A 82 21.95 18.77 4.57
C GLY A 82 20.70 19.59 4.23
N LEU A 83 19.55 18.95 4.06
CA LEU A 83 18.25 19.62 3.89
C LEU A 83 17.34 19.39 5.12
N PRO A 84 17.62 20.04 6.27
CA PRO A 84 16.90 19.79 7.53
C PRO A 84 15.47 20.37 7.55
N HIS A 85 15.15 21.31 6.67
CA HIS A 85 13.87 22.02 6.63
C HIS A 85 13.00 21.57 5.45
N CYS A 86 12.71 20.27 5.43
CA CYS A 86 11.79 19.68 4.46
C CYS A 86 10.44 19.39 5.11
N GLU A 87 9.36 19.69 4.38
CA GLU A 87 8.00 19.28 4.68
C GLU A 87 7.58 18.22 3.66
N VAL A 88 6.94 17.15 4.14
CA VAL A 88 6.50 16.04 3.31
C VAL A 88 5.01 15.83 3.51
N ASP A 89 4.27 15.81 2.40
CA ASP A 89 2.85 15.51 2.37
C ASP A 89 2.60 14.28 1.49
N VAL A 90 1.85 13.32 2.03
CA VAL A 90 1.51 12.07 1.34
C VAL A 90 0.00 11.92 1.27
N ILE A 91 -0.54 12.09 0.07
CA ILE A 91 -1.96 11.97 -0.23
C ILE A 91 -2.16 10.80 -1.19
N PHE A 92 -2.61 9.67 -0.64
CA PHE A 92 -2.94 8.44 -1.35
C PHE A 92 -1.78 7.82 -2.15
N THR A 93 -1.56 8.28 -3.38
CA THR A 93 -0.47 7.84 -4.28
C THR A 93 0.48 8.98 -4.63
N SER A 94 0.22 10.18 -4.13
CA SER A 94 1.05 11.35 -4.37
C SER A 94 1.94 11.60 -3.16
N ILE A 95 3.23 11.82 -3.43
CA ILE A 95 4.22 12.30 -2.48
C ILE A 95 4.61 13.70 -2.92
N THR A 96 4.50 14.66 -2.02
CA THR A 96 4.94 16.04 -2.22
C THR A 96 6.01 16.35 -1.19
N VAL A 97 7.16 16.83 -1.62
CA VAL A 97 8.25 17.25 -0.74
C VAL A 97 8.58 18.70 -1.02
N THR A 98 8.57 19.54 0.00
CA THR A 98 8.93 20.95 -0.11
C THR A 98 10.09 21.26 0.81
N CYS A 99 11.20 21.72 0.26
CA CYS A 99 12.33 22.22 1.04
C CYS A 99 12.22 23.73 1.20
N HIS A 100 12.15 24.20 2.44
CA HIS A 100 12.23 25.63 2.75
C HIS A 100 13.70 26.08 2.68
N ARG A 101 13.98 27.17 1.94
CA ARG A 101 15.34 27.67 1.69
C ARG A 101 15.65 28.99 2.39
N GLY A 102 15.04 29.21 3.56
CA GLY A 102 15.09 30.49 4.26
C GLY A 102 14.17 31.54 3.63
N VAL A 103 14.39 32.80 3.99
CA VAL A 103 13.52 33.92 3.58
C VAL A 103 13.87 34.45 2.18
N ASP A 104 15.13 34.30 1.76
CA ASP A 104 15.66 34.94 0.55
C ASP A 104 15.46 34.12 -0.74
N LEU A 105 15.19 32.81 -0.60
CA LEU A 105 15.03 31.90 -1.74
C LEU A 105 13.64 31.24 -1.72
N PRO A 106 12.98 31.12 -2.90
CA PRO A 106 11.71 30.44 -2.97
C PRO A 106 11.86 28.96 -2.56
N PRO A 107 10.85 28.37 -1.90
CA PRO A 107 10.91 26.95 -1.55
C PRO A 107 10.97 26.09 -2.82
N THR A 108 11.65 24.96 -2.72
CA THR A 108 11.75 24.00 -3.81
C THR A 108 10.79 22.84 -3.55
N THR A 109 9.80 22.65 -4.42
CA THR A 109 8.81 21.59 -4.30
C THR A 109 9.00 20.52 -5.38
N SER A 110 8.98 19.26 -4.97
CA SER A 110 9.01 18.09 -5.85
C SER A 110 7.76 17.23 -5.61
N LEU A 111 7.16 16.75 -6.69
CA LEU A 111 5.95 15.92 -6.68
C LEU A 111 6.23 14.60 -7.39
N ARG A 112 5.85 13.48 -6.77
CA ARG A 112 5.94 12.15 -7.37
C ARG A 112 4.63 11.41 -7.17
N VAL A 113 4.11 10.84 -8.26
CA VAL A 113 2.94 9.97 -8.22
C VAL A 113 3.38 8.51 -8.34
N VAL A 114 3.08 7.71 -7.33
CA VAL A 114 3.31 6.27 -7.27
C VAL A 114 2.30 5.56 -8.17
N ARG A 115 2.69 5.28 -9.42
CA ARG A 115 1.78 4.70 -10.44
C ARG A 115 1.72 3.17 -10.42
N SER A 116 2.73 2.51 -9.87
CA SER A 116 2.81 1.06 -9.82
C SER A 116 2.96 0.61 -8.37
N ARG A 117 2.13 -0.37 -7.98
CA ARG A 117 2.24 -1.06 -6.69
C ARG A 117 2.46 -2.53 -6.99
N SER A 118 3.55 -3.08 -6.47
CA SER A 118 3.87 -4.50 -6.54
C SER A 118 4.55 -4.87 -5.23
N LEU A 119 4.06 -5.91 -4.57
CA LEU A 119 4.67 -6.41 -3.34
C LEU A 119 6.01 -7.03 -3.67
N ASP A 120 7.08 -6.29 -3.38
CA ASP A 120 8.46 -6.73 -3.51
C ASP A 120 9.21 -6.34 -2.23
N TYR A 121 9.10 -7.22 -1.23
CA TYR A 121 9.80 -7.01 0.04
C TYR A 121 11.32 -7.14 -0.08
N THR A 122 11.84 -7.67 -1.19
CA THR A 122 13.28 -7.62 -1.44
C THR A 122 13.72 -6.20 -1.79
N ARG A 123 13.00 -5.52 -2.68
CA ARG A 123 13.27 -4.10 -2.98
C ARG A 123 13.12 -3.23 -1.73
N LEU A 124 12.09 -3.45 -0.93
CA LEU A 124 11.90 -2.73 0.33
C LEU A 124 13.12 -2.90 1.26
N ALA A 125 13.56 -4.14 1.50
CA ALA A 125 14.71 -4.42 2.35
C ALA A 125 16.03 -3.85 1.82
N LEU A 126 16.21 -3.80 0.48
CA LEU A 126 17.40 -3.18 -0.13
C LEU A 126 17.39 -1.65 0.03
N VAL A 127 16.22 -1.03 -0.15
CA VAL A 127 16.07 0.42 0.06
C VAL A 127 16.27 0.79 1.54
N GLU A 128 15.73 0.01 2.48
CA GLU A 128 15.97 0.24 3.92
C GLU A 128 17.46 0.18 4.28
N ARG A 129 18.22 -0.75 3.70
CA ARG A 129 19.68 -0.80 3.87
C ARG A 129 20.36 0.43 3.30
N LEU A 130 19.95 0.86 2.10
CA LEU A 130 20.49 2.08 1.49
C LEU A 130 20.20 3.29 2.38
N VAL A 131 18.98 3.44 2.89
CA VAL A 131 18.60 4.53 3.83
C VAL A 131 19.46 4.48 5.10
N HIS A 132 19.70 3.30 5.64
CA HIS A 132 20.58 3.12 6.81
C HIS A 132 22.02 3.54 6.53
N ASP A 133 22.54 3.27 5.34
CA ASP A 133 23.89 3.70 4.95
C ASP A 133 23.97 5.21 4.66
N ILE A 134 22.92 5.79 4.07
CA ILE A 134 22.77 7.24 3.87
C ILE A 134 22.76 7.97 5.22
N THR A 135 21.89 7.56 6.13
CA THR A 135 21.73 8.21 7.46
C THR A 135 22.95 8.07 8.35
N ARG A 136 23.84 7.10 8.06
CA ARG A 136 25.16 6.96 8.70
C ARG A 136 26.29 7.70 7.97
N GLY A 137 25.99 8.46 6.92
CA GLY A 137 26.99 9.23 6.16
C GLY A 137 27.99 8.35 5.40
N ARG A 138 27.65 7.10 5.07
CA ARG A 138 28.55 6.14 4.41
C ARG A 138 28.55 6.24 2.89
N VAL A 139 27.54 6.91 2.33
CA VAL A 139 27.27 6.93 0.89
C VAL A 139 27.01 8.37 0.48
N THR A 140 27.60 8.79 -0.63
CA THR A 140 27.36 10.12 -1.21
C THR A 140 26.01 10.17 -1.94
N VAL A 141 25.43 11.35 -2.14
CA VAL A 141 24.14 11.50 -2.87
C VAL A 141 24.19 10.83 -4.25
N ARG A 142 25.32 10.97 -4.97
CA ARG A 142 25.50 10.41 -6.31
C ARG A 142 25.56 8.88 -6.27
N ASP A 143 26.33 8.32 -5.32
CA ASP A 143 26.43 6.87 -5.16
C ASP A 143 25.09 6.27 -4.72
N ALA A 144 24.35 6.96 -3.84
CA ALA A 144 23.02 6.54 -3.43
C ALA A 144 22.02 6.55 -4.60
N HIS A 145 22.09 7.54 -5.49
CA HIS A 145 21.28 7.57 -6.70
C HIS A 145 21.61 6.40 -7.64
N ILE A 146 22.89 6.10 -7.81
CA ILE A 146 23.35 4.94 -8.61
C ILE A 146 22.85 3.63 -7.97
N GLU A 147 22.96 3.49 -6.66
CA GLU A 147 22.52 2.30 -5.94
C GLU A 147 21.00 2.12 -6.01
N LEU A 148 20.23 3.21 -5.84
CA LEU A 148 18.78 3.19 -6.02
C LEU A 148 18.39 2.78 -7.44
N ASN A 149 19.12 3.25 -8.47
CA ASN A 149 18.91 2.82 -9.85
C ASN A 149 19.15 1.31 -10.01
N LYS A 150 20.20 0.75 -9.39
CA LYS A 150 20.43 -0.70 -9.41
C LYS A 150 19.30 -1.45 -8.72
N ILE A 151 18.85 -1.01 -7.54
CA ILE A 151 17.75 -1.65 -6.80
C ILE A 151 16.45 -1.64 -7.62
N THR A 152 16.13 -0.51 -8.25
CA THR A 152 14.88 -0.37 -9.02
C THR A 152 14.89 -1.12 -10.36
N THR A 153 16.06 -1.33 -10.95
CA THR A 153 16.24 -2.09 -12.21
C THR A 153 16.57 -3.57 -12.00
N ALA A 154 16.91 -3.97 -10.78
CA ALA A 154 17.25 -5.35 -10.47
C ALA A 154 16.10 -6.32 -10.81
N PRO A 155 16.42 -7.49 -11.40
CA PRO A 155 15.43 -8.53 -11.63
C PRO A 155 14.93 -9.08 -10.28
N HIS A 156 13.72 -9.65 -10.31
CA HIS A 156 13.15 -10.26 -9.10
C HIS A 156 14.03 -11.44 -8.66
N PRO A 157 14.27 -11.64 -7.36
CA PRO A 157 15.14 -12.71 -6.85
C PRO A 157 14.64 -14.11 -7.20
N TYR A 158 13.33 -14.25 -7.34
CA TYR A 158 12.67 -15.52 -7.62
C TYR A 158 11.90 -15.46 -8.92
N PRO A 159 11.82 -16.59 -9.66
CA PRO A 159 11.03 -16.65 -10.88
C PRO A 159 9.53 -16.54 -10.56
N ARG A 160 8.77 -15.92 -11.47
CA ARG A 160 7.33 -15.66 -11.29
C ARG A 160 6.46 -16.91 -11.11
N TRP A 161 6.96 -18.10 -11.45
CA TRP A 161 6.23 -19.35 -11.18
C TRP A 161 6.27 -19.71 -9.70
N LEU A 162 7.34 -19.36 -8.99
CA LEU A 162 7.46 -19.63 -7.55
C LEU A 162 6.46 -18.78 -6.76
N ALA A 163 6.23 -17.53 -7.17
CA ALA A 163 5.21 -16.67 -6.57
C ALA A 163 3.79 -17.25 -6.73
N THR A 164 3.48 -17.88 -7.87
CA THR A 164 2.19 -18.56 -8.06
C THR A 164 2.07 -19.81 -7.22
N LEU A 165 3.16 -20.59 -7.12
CA LEU A 165 3.17 -21.75 -6.24
C LEU A 165 3.00 -21.34 -4.77
N ALA A 166 3.56 -20.20 -4.37
CA ALA A 166 3.38 -19.63 -3.05
C ALA A 166 1.93 -19.17 -2.82
N TYR A 167 1.29 -18.48 -3.77
CA TYR A 167 -0.13 -18.15 -3.66
C TYR A 167 -1.03 -19.41 -3.63
N ALA A 168 -0.72 -20.43 -4.44
CA ALA A 168 -1.41 -21.72 -4.40
C ALA A 168 -1.24 -22.44 -3.05
N GLY A 169 -0.01 -22.43 -2.51
CA GLY A 169 0.29 -22.97 -1.18
C GLY A 169 -0.44 -22.21 -0.07
N MET A 170 -0.59 -20.90 -0.20
CA MET A 170 -1.40 -20.09 0.71
C MET A 170 -2.87 -20.51 0.67
N ALA A 171 -3.46 -20.67 -0.52
CA ALA A 171 -4.83 -21.13 -0.66
C ALA A 171 -5.04 -22.54 -0.07
N ALA A 172 -4.09 -23.45 -0.32
CA ALA A 172 -4.10 -24.79 0.25
C ALA A 172 -4.04 -24.77 1.78
N ALA A 173 -3.15 -23.96 2.35
CA ALA A 173 -3.04 -23.79 3.79
C ALA A 173 -4.30 -23.19 4.42
N VAL A 174 -4.90 -22.17 3.76
CA VAL A 174 -6.19 -21.60 4.19
C VAL A 174 -7.31 -22.64 4.11
N ALA A 175 -7.32 -23.49 3.09
CA ALA A 175 -8.31 -24.55 2.96
C ALA A 175 -8.28 -25.50 4.17
N LEU A 176 -7.08 -25.88 4.63
CA LEU A 176 -6.89 -26.67 5.86
C LEU A 176 -7.25 -25.88 7.12
N LEU A 177 -6.99 -24.57 7.15
CA LEU A 177 -7.30 -23.69 8.29
C LEU A 177 -8.81 -23.59 8.54
N ILE A 178 -9.60 -23.45 7.48
CA ILE A 178 -11.07 -23.44 7.51
C ILE A 178 -11.63 -24.89 7.53
N GLY A 179 -10.75 -25.87 7.80
CA GLY A 179 -11.06 -27.27 8.10
C GLY A 179 -11.55 -28.12 6.94
N GLY A 180 -11.14 -27.77 5.72
CA GLY A 180 -11.13 -28.66 4.57
C GLY A 180 -10.12 -29.80 4.72
N ASP A 181 -10.24 -30.80 3.85
CA ASP A 181 -9.32 -31.93 3.78
C ASP A 181 -8.14 -31.67 2.82
N ALA A 182 -7.24 -32.64 2.70
CA ALA A 182 -6.07 -32.53 1.83
C ALA A 182 -6.45 -32.41 0.34
N ALA A 183 -7.55 -33.03 -0.10
CA ALA A 183 -8.02 -32.94 -1.48
C ALA A 183 -8.49 -31.51 -1.78
N MET A 184 -9.32 -30.94 -0.91
CA MET A 184 -9.75 -29.55 -0.97
C MET A 184 -8.57 -28.58 -0.97
N ALA A 185 -7.52 -28.84 -0.19
CA ALA A 185 -6.31 -28.01 -0.19
C ALA A 185 -5.62 -28.01 -1.56
N VAL A 186 -5.46 -29.18 -2.19
CA VAL A 186 -4.89 -29.28 -3.55
C VAL A 186 -5.74 -28.53 -4.56
N PHE A 187 -7.05 -28.70 -4.53
CA PHE A 187 -7.95 -28.04 -5.47
C PHE A 187 -8.01 -26.52 -5.28
N ALA A 188 -8.07 -26.04 -4.03
CA ALA A 188 -7.97 -24.61 -3.74
C ALA A 188 -6.67 -24.02 -4.30
N GLY A 189 -5.55 -24.71 -4.11
CA GLY A 189 -4.26 -24.32 -4.69
C GLY A 189 -4.27 -24.26 -6.22
N LEU A 190 -4.86 -25.25 -6.89
CA LEU A 190 -4.97 -25.28 -8.36
C LEU A 190 -5.85 -24.14 -8.90
N ILE A 191 -6.99 -23.89 -8.26
CA ILE A 191 -7.90 -22.80 -8.63
C ILE A 191 -7.19 -21.45 -8.46
N THR A 192 -6.53 -21.23 -7.32
CA THR A 192 -5.76 -20.01 -7.08
C THR A 192 -4.61 -19.84 -8.08
N ALA A 193 -3.90 -20.92 -8.43
CA ALA A 193 -2.86 -20.85 -9.46
C ALA A 193 -3.44 -20.43 -10.82
N LEU A 194 -4.59 -20.97 -11.20
CA LEU A 194 -5.30 -20.59 -12.42
C LEU A 194 -5.73 -19.11 -12.39
N VAL A 195 -6.32 -18.68 -11.28
CA VAL A 195 -6.74 -17.29 -11.05
C VAL A 195 -5.56 -16.32 -11.14
N ASP A 196 -4.42 -16.63 -10.50
CA ASP A 196 -3.20 -15.81 -10.60
C ASP A 196 -2.68 -15.71 -12.04
N ARG A 197 -2.66 -16.82 -12.78
CA ARG A 197 -2.21 -16.84 -14.19
C ARG A 197 -3.12 -16.00 -15.08
N VAL A 198 -4.43 -16.13 -14.92
CA VAL A 198 -5.42 -15.31 -15.64
C VAL A 198 -5.27 -13.84 -15.24
N GLY A 199 -5.18 -13.53 -13.94
CA GLY A 199 -4.98 -12.18 -13.44
C GLY A 199 -3.74 -11.50 -14.05
N ARG A 200 -2.62 -12.23 -14.14
CA ARG A 200 -1.41 -11.72 -14.82
C ARG A 200 -1.63 -11.44 -16.31
N LEU A 201 -2.42 -12.24 -17.00
CA LEU A 201 -2.77 -12.00 -18.41
C LEU A 201 -3.67 -10.76 -18.55
N LEU A 202 -4.66 -10.60 -17.68
CA LEU A 202 -5.54 -9.43 -17.67
C LEU A 202 -4.76 -8.15 -17.36
N ASN A 203 -3.82 -8.22 -16.41
CA ASN A 203 -2.97 -7.10 -16.06
C ASN A 203 -2.05 -6.68 -17.23
N LYS A 204 -1.53 -7.63 -18.01
CA LYS A 204 -0.79 -7.32 -19.25
C LYS A 204 -1.64 -6.60 -20.30
N ARG A 205 -2.97 -6.79 -20.27
CA ARG A 205 -3.94 -6.09 -21.13
C ARG A 205 -4.45 -4.78 -20.53
N ALA A 206 -3.87 -4.32 -19.41
CA ALA A 206 -4.24 -3.09 -18.71
C ALA A 206 -5.73 -3.01 -18.29
N LEU A 207 -6.36 -4.15 -18.01
CA LEU A 207 -7.71 -4.18 -17.44
C LEU A 207 -7.70 -3.55 -16.05
N PRO A 208 -8.64 -2.65 -15.72
CA PRO A 208 -8.76 -2.08 -14.37
C PRO A 208 -8.94 -3.17 -13.30
N PHE A 209 -8.36 -2.96 -12.12
CA PHE A 209 -8.36 -3.94 -11.02
C PHE A 209 -9.75 -4.40 -10.58
N PHE A 210 -10.77 -3.53 -10.65
CA PHE A 210 -12.16 -3.90 -10.40
C PHE A 210 -12.61 -5.09 -11.27
N PHE A 211 -12.34 -5.03 -12.58
CA PHE A 211 -12.69 -6.11 -13.50
C PHE A 211 -11.81 -7.34 -13.32
N GLN A 212 -10.54 -7.16 -12.93
CA GLN A 212 -9.69 -8.29 -12.57
C GLN A 212 -10.23 -9.04 -11.36
N GLN A 213 -10.74 -8.33 -10.35
CA GLN A 213 -11.39 -8.91 -9.17
C GLN A 213 -12.70 -9.63 -9.54
N ALA A 214 -13.53 -9.03 -10.40
CA ALA A 214 -14.74 -9.67 -10.89
C ALA A 214 -14.46 -10.96 -11.67
N VAL A 215 -13.49 -10.95 -12.59
CA VAL A 215 -13.10 -12.16 -13.32
C VAL A 215 -12.48 -13.20 -12.38
N GLY A 216 -11.64 -12.77 -11.43
CA GLY A 216 -11.02 -13.66 -10.44
C GLY A 216 -12.07 -14.37 -9.58
N GLY A 217 -13.04 -13.63 -9.05
CA GLY A 217 -14.15 -14.18 -8.26
C GLY A 217 -15.05 -15.12 -9.08
N ALA A 218 -15.40 -14.72 -10.31
CA ALA A 218 -16.20 -15.57 -11.20
C ALA A 218 -15.48 -16.87 -11.55
N LEU A 219 -14.19 -16.79 -11.89
CA LEU A 219 -13.37 -17.94 -12.26
C LEU A 219 -13.15 -18.89 -11.08
N ALA A 220 -12.85 -18.34 -9.89
CA ALA A 220 -12.66 -19.15 -8.68
C ALA A 220 -13.94 -19.94 -8.34
N THR A 221 -15.09 -19.26 -8.36
CA THR A 221 -16.38 -19.88 -8.08
C THR A 221 -16.78 -20.88 -9.15
N ALA A 222 -16.67 -20.53 -10.43
CA ALA A 222 -17.01 -21.44 -11.53
C ALA A 222 -16.14 -22.69 -11.53
N ALA A 223 -14.82 -22.56 -11.29
CA ALA A 223 -13.91 -23.70 -11.20
C ALA A 223 -14.24 -24.61 -10.00
N ALA A 224 -14.57 -24.03 -8.85
CA ALA A 224 -15.00 -24.81 -7.69
C ALA A 224 -16.32 -25.55 -7.97
N LEU A 225 -17.32 -24.90 -8.57
CA LEU A 225 -18.59 -25.53 -8.92
C LEU A 225 -18.42 -26.65 -9.97
N ALA A 226 -17.59 -26.42 -10.98
CA ALA A 226 -17.27 -27.45 -11.98
C ALA A 226 -16.61 -28.67 -11.35
N LEU A 227 -15.75 -28.45 -10.35
CA LEU A 227 -15.11 -29.53 -9.61
C LEU A 227 -16.13 -30.35 -8.81
N VAL A 228 -17.12 -29.71 -8.20
CA VAL A 228 -18.23 -30.42 -7.53
C VAL A 228 -19.02 -31.26 -8.52
N ALA A 229 -19.39 -30.66 -9.66
CA ALA A 229 -20.15 -31.35 -10.70
C ALA A 229 -19.42 -32.57 -11.28
N SER A 230 -18.09 -32.56 -11.24
CA SER A 230 -17.26 -33.65 -11.76
C SER A 230 -17.17 -34.87 -10.83
N HIS A 231 -17.73 -34.83 -9.62
CA HIS A 231 -17.63 -35.89 -8.60
C HIS A 231 -16.17 -36.30 -8.25
N LEU A 232 -15.19 -35.45 -8.55
CA LEU A 232 -13.78 -35.67 -8.19
C LEU A 232 -13.49 -35.41 -6.70
N LEU A 233 -14.39 -34.70 -6.04
CA LEU A 233 -14.30 -34.43 -4.60
C LEU A 233 -14.96 -35.57 -3.82
N PRO A 234 -14.38 -35.99 -2.68
CA PRO A 234 -15.06 -36.88 -1.75
C PRO A 234 -16.44 -36.33 -1.38
N ASP A 235 -17.45 -37.20 -1.25
CA ASP A 235 -18.86 -36.83 -0.99
C ASP A 235 -19.07 -35.96 0.27
N GLN A 236 -18.07 -35.89 1.16
CA GLN A 236 -18.08 -35.09 2.39
C GLN A 236 -17.52 -33.67 2.21
N THR A 237 -17.04 -33.31 1.01
CA THR A 237 -16.40 -32.00 0.79
C THR A 237 -17.44 -30.90 0.59
N ARG A 238 -17.37 -29.85 1.41
CA ARG A 238 -18.26 -28.68 1.32
C ARG A 238 -17.76 -27.70 0.26
N PRO A 239 -18.47 -27.48 -0.85
CA PRO A 239 -17.93 -26.69 -1.95
C PRO A 239 -17.77 -25.20 -1.66
N THR A 240 -18.64 -24.67 -0.81
CA THR A 240 -18.57 -23.30 -0.30
C THR A 240 -17.23 -23.02 0.39
N LEU A 241 -16.62 -24.03 1.03
CA LEU A 241 -15.30 -23.88 1.65
C LEU A 241 -14.17 -23.85 0.62
N VAL A 242 -14.27 -24.61 -0.48
CA VAL A 242 -13.30 -24.57 -1.59
C VAL A 242 -13.29 -23.19 -2.23
N VAL A 243 -14.47 -22.63 -2.49
CA VAL A 243 -14.64 -21.27 -3.01
C VAL A 243 -14.02 -20.25 -2.06
N ALA A 244 -14.34 -20.33 -0.76
CA ALA A 244 -13.79 -19.42 0.25
C ALA A 244 -12.25 -19.47 0.31
N ALA A 245 -11.67 -20.67 0.32
CA ALA A 245 -10.22 -20.85 0.35
C ALA A 245 -9.54 -20.31 -0.91
N ALA A 246 -10.09 -20.60 -2.10
CA ALA A 246 -9.54 -20.14 -3.37
C ALA A 246 -9.59 -18.61 -3.53
N ILE A 247 -10.67 -17.98 -3.05
CA ILE A 247 -10.87 -16.53 -3.09
C ILE A 247 -10.06 -15.80 -2.01
N THR A 248 -9.61 -16.48 -0.95
CA THR A 248 -8.82 -15.85 0.13
C THR A 248 -7.58 -15.10 -0.39
N VAL A 249 -7.00 -15.56 -1.49
CA VAL A 249 -5.85 -14.90 -2.12
C VAL A 249 -6.21 -13.59 -2.83
N LEU A 250 -7.45 -13.47 -3.30
CA LEU A 250 -7.97 -12.27 -3.96
C LEU A 250 -8.38 -11.19 -2.96
N LEU A 251 -8.57 -11.55 -1.69
CA LEU A 251 -8.90 -10.60 -0.64
C LEU A 251 -7.75 -9.61 -0.41
N SER A 252 -8.12 -8.35 -0.27
CA SER A 252 -7.21 -7.22 -0.11
C SER A 252 -6.62 -7.12 1.31
N GLY A 253 -6.17 -8.23 1.89
CA GLY A 253 -5.74 -8.30 3.30
C GLY A 253 -4.67 -7.27 3.65
N LEU A 254 -3.62 -7.15 2.84
CA LEU A 254 -2.57 -6.16 3.06
C LEU A 254 -3.06 -4.72 2.87
N SER A 255 -3.96 -4.48 1.93
CA SER A 255 -4.56 -3.16 1.74
C SER A 255 -5.38 -2.76 2.97
N VAL A 256 -6.11 -3.70 3.58
CA VAL A 256 -6.85 -3.46 4.84
C VAL A 256 -5.88 -3.13 5.98
N VAL A 257 -4.82 -3.93 6.18
CA VAL A 257 -3.82 -3.68 7.23
C VAL A 257 -3.17 -2.32 7.05
N SER A 258 -2.73 -1.99 5.84
CA SER A 258 -2.08 -0.72 5.55
C SER A 258 -3.04 0.48 5.64
N THR A 259 -4.33 0.31 5.29
CA THR A 259 -5.36 1.34 5.55
C THR A 259 -5.49 1.63 7.04
N VAL A 260 -5.54 0.58 7.88
CA VAL A 260 -5.64 0.73 9.33
C VAL A 260 -4.38 1.38 9.90
N GLN A 261 -3.20 0.98 9.41
CA GLN A 261 -1.93 1.62 9.80
C GLN A 261 -1.92 3.10 9.44
N ASP A 262 -2.31 3.47 8.22
CA ASP A 262 -2.38 4.87 7.80
C ASP A 262 -3.40 5.66 8.64
N ALA A 263 -4.54 5.07 9.01
CA ALA A 263 -5.53 5.71 9.87
C ALA A 263 -5.01 5.96 11.30
N ILE A 264 -4.38 4.95 11.92
CA ILE A 264 -3.84 5.06 13.29
C ILE A 264 -2.66 6.04 13.34
N THR A 265 -1.87 6.14 12.27
CA THR A 265 -0.72 7.05 12.18
C THR A 265 -1.10 8.48 11.72
N GLY A 266 -2.40 8.77 11.54
CA GLY A 266 -2.89 10.12 11.24
C GLY A 266 -2.98 10.48 9.77
N TYR A 267 -2.66 9.56 8.85
CA TYR A 267 -2.79 9.72 7.39
C TYR A 267 -4.23 9.45 6.92
N ASN A 268 -5.20 10.16 7.51
CA ASN A 268 -6.63 9.89 7.35
C ASN A 268 -7.13 10.02 5.91
N VAL A 269 -6.65 11.00 5.14
CA VAL A 269 -7.06 11.18 3.73
C VAL A 269 -6.57 10.01 2.88
N THR A 270 -5.33 9.56 3.10
CA THR A 270 -4.74 8.38 2.46
C THR A 270 -5.50 7.11 2.83
N ALA A 271 -5.85 6.94 4.11
CA ALA A 271 -6.65 5.82 4.60
C ALA A 271 -8.08 5.82 4.03
N ALA A 272 -8.73 6.99 3.92
CA ALA A 272 -10.05 7.12 3.31
C ALA A 272 -10.02 6.74 1.82
N GLY A 273 -9.02 7.23 1.08
CA GLY A 273 -8.81 6.87 -0.32
C GLY A 273 -8.61 5.36 -0.51
N ARG A 274 -7.74 4.74 0.30
CA ARG A 274 -7.51 3.29 0.24
C ARG A 274 -8.73 2.48 0.68
N THR A 275 -9.53 2.97 1.64
CA THR A 275 -10.81 2.35 2.03
C THR A 275 -11.77 2.26 0.85
N ILE A 276 -11.95 3.35 0.10
CA ILE A 276 -12.81 3.37 -1.10
C ILE A 276 -12.26 2.40 -2.15
N GLU A 277 -10.94 2.41 -2.37
CA GLU A 277 -10.28 1.51 -3.33
C GLU A 277 -10.53 0.03 -2.98
N VAL A 278 -10.32 -0.35 -1.72
CA VAL A 278 -10.56 -1.70 -1.20
C VAL A 278 -12.03 -2.08 -1.29
N SER A 279 -12.94 -1.15 -0.99
CA SER A 279 -14.38 -1.39 -1.06
C SER A 279 -14.82 -1.66 -2.51
N LEU A 280 -14.30 -0.89 -3.46
CA LEU A 280 -14.57 -1.07 -4.89
C LEU A 280 -14.03 -2.42 -5.39
N MET A 281 -12.80 -2.78 -5.02
CA MET A 281 -12.23 -4.08 -5.35
C MET A 281 -13.06 -5.25 -4.78
N THR A 282 -13.52 -5.12 -3.54
CA THR A 282 -14.37 -6.11 -2.87
C THR A 282 -15.72 -6.24 -3.57
N ALA A 283 -16.34 -5.12 -3.97
CA ALA A 283 -17.59 -5.14 -4.73
C ALA A 283 -17.42 -5.84 -6.09
N GLY A 284 -16.28 -5.62 -6.78
CA GLY A 284 -15.95 -6.34 -8.01
C GLY A 284 -15.85 -7.84 -7.79
N LEU A 285 -15.13 -8.26 -6.76
CA LEU A 285 -15.00 -9.67 -6.38
C LEU A 285 -16.37 -10.31 -6.10
N ILE A 286 -17.21 -9.66 -5.29
CA ILE A 286 -18.57 -10.12 -4.97
C ILE A 286 -19.42 -10.23 -6.24
N ALA A 287 -19.39 -9.23 -7.12
CA ALA A 287 -20.12 -9.24 -8.38
C ALA A 287 -19.73 -10.45 -9.25
N GLY A 288 -18.43 -10.76 -9.31
CA GLY A 288 -17.93 -11.96 -9.99
C GLY A 288 -18.48 -13.27 -9.43
N VAL A 289 -18.44 -13.42 -8.10
CA VAL A 289 -18.97 -14.60 -7.40
C VAL A 289 -20.46 -14.77 -7.65
N VAL A 290 -21.25 -13.70 -7.47
CA VAL A 290 -22.71 -13.71 -7.69
C VAL A 290 -23.05 -14.05 -9.14
N LEU A 291 -22.31 -13.51 -10.11
CA LEU A 291 -22.49 -13.83 -11.52
C LEU A 291 -22.28 -15.32 -11.80
N ALA A 292 -21.20 -15.91 -11.27
CA ALA A 292 -20.92 -17.34 -11.45
C ALA A 292 -21.97 -18.23 -10.77
N LEU A 293 -22.43 -17.89 -9.56
CA LEU A 293 -23.49 -18.63 -8.87
C LEU A 293 -24.82 -18.58 -9.63
N ASN A 294 -25.23 -17.39 -10.09
CA ASN A 294 -26.47 -17.24 -10.86
C ASN A 294 -26.39 -18.00 -12.20
N ALA A 295 -25.23 -17.97 -12.87
CA ALA A 295 -25.02 -18.75 -14.09
C ALA A 295 -25.15 -20.26 -13.83
N ALA A 296 -24.61 -20.76 -12.71
CA ALA A 296 -24.71 -22.17 -12.33
C ALA A 296 -26.16 -22.59 -12.05
N VAL A 297 -26.93 -21.78 -11.32
CA VAL A 297 -28.36 -22.02 -11.09
C VAL A 297 -29.14 -22.02 -12.41
N GLY A 298 -28.84 -21.07 -13.30
CA GLY A 298 -29.43 -21.02 -14.64
C GLY A 298 -29.11 -22.25 -15.51
N LEU A 299 -27.98 -22.91 -15.27
CA LEU A 299 -27.59 -24.18 -15.89
C LEU A 299 -28.20 -25.42 -15.20
N GLY A 300 -29.04 -25.22 -14.17
CA GLY A 300 -29.75 -26.30 -13.47
C GLY A 300 -28.98 -26.92 -12.30
N MET A 301 -27.88 -26.31 -11.84
CA MET A 301 -27.19 -26.78 -10.63
C MET A 301 -28.01 -26.44 -9.39
N PRO A 302 -28.12 -27.36 -8.40
CA PRO A 302 -28.84 -27.08 -7.17
C PRO A 302 -28.15 -25.94 -6.39
N PRO A 303 -28.91 -25.07 -5.70
CA PRO A 303 -28.33 -24.05 -4.83
C PRO A 303 -27.43 -24.70 -3.77
N GLN A 304 -26.20 -24.21 -3.65
CA GLN A 304 -25.28 -24.67 -2.62
C GLN A 304 -25.65 -24.06 -1.27
N GLU A 305 -25.75 -24.88 -0.22
CA GLU A 305 -25.91 -24.37 1.14
C GLU A 305 -24.63 -23.64 1.61
N LEU A 306 -24.84 -22.61 2.43
CA LEU A 306 -23.73 -21.95 3.13
C LEU A 306 -23.09 -22.98 4.07
N ALA A 307 -21.76 -23.08 4.04
CA ALA A 307 -21.08 -23.99 4.94
C ALA A 307 -21.27 -23.52 6.39
N ASP A 308 -21.74 -24.41 7.27
CA ASP A 308 -21.80 -24.11 8.70
C ASP A 308 -20.40 -23.83 9.25
N PRO A 309 -20.27 -22.87 10.20
CA PRO A 309 -19.06 -22.70 10.97
C PRO A 309 -18.65 -24.02 11.61
N LEU A 310 -17.36 -24.34 11.54
CA LEU A 310 -16.85 -25.54 12.18
C LEU A 310 -16.96 -25.42 13.69
N THR A 311 -17.29 -26.54 14.35
CA THR A 311 -17.19 -26.63 15.79
C THR A 311 -15.71 -26.59 16.21
N PRO A 312 -15.34 -25.75 17.19
CA PRO A 312 -13.99 -25.74 17.73
C PRO A 312 -13.63 -27.15 18.24
N SER A 313 -12.46 -27.66 17.86
CA SER A 313 -11.98 -28.96 18.32
C SER A 313 -10.51 -28.90 18.73
N VAL A 314 -10.24 -29.31 19.96
CA VAL A 314 -8.89 -29.31 20.55
C VAL A 314 -7.91 -30.16 19.72
N LEU A 315 -8.42 -31.24 19.10
CA LEU A 315 -7.63 -32.14 18.26
C LEU A 315 -7.14 -31.48 16.95
N ARG A 316 -7.80 -30.41 16.48
CA ARG A 316 -7.41 -29.67 15.27
C ARG A 316 -6.49 -28.48 15.55
N LEU A 317 -6.24 -28.12 16.81
CA LEU A 317 -5.33 -27.03 17.18
C LEU A 317 -3.93 -27.15 16.53
N PRO A 318 -3.27 -28.33 16.50
CA PRO A 318 -1.98 -28.46 15.85
C PRO A 318 -2.06 -28.25 14.33
N LEU A 319 -3.16 -28.69 13.71
CA LEU A 319 -3.36 -28.50 12.28
C LEU A 319 -3.63 -27.02 11.95
N GLN A 320 -4.45 -26.32 12.73
CA GLN A 320 -4.79 -24.92 12.52
C GLN A 320 -3.60 -23.98 12.76
N THR A 321 -2.78 -24.25 13.78
CA THR A 321 -1.52 -23.52 14.02
C THR A 321 -0.55 -23.69 12.84
N LEU A 322 -0.33 -24.93 12.40
CA LEU A 322 0.55 -25.20 11.26
C LEU A 322 0.02 -24.62 9.96
N ALA A 323 -1.30 -24.72 9.72
CA ALA A 323 -1.96 -24.16 8.54
C ALA A 323 -1.89 -22.62 8.52
N GLY A 324 -2.12 -21.97 9.66
CA GLY A 324 -1.98 -20.51 9.78
C GLY A 324 -0.55 -20.05 9.53
N GLY A 325 0.44 -20.77 10.07
CA GLY A 325 1.85 -20.50 9.81
C GLY A 325 2.24 -20.75 8.34
N ALA A 326 1.76 -21.83 7.74
CA ALA A 326 1.99 -22.12 6.33
C ALA A 326 1.37 -21.06 5.42
N ALA A 327 0.14 -20.58 5.72
CA ALA A 327 -0.53 -19.52 4.97
C ALA A 327 0.27 -18.22 5.03
N ALA A 328 0.71 -17.79 6.22
CA ALA A 328 1.51 -16.59 6.38
C ALA A 328 2.90 -16.70 5.73
N GLY A 329 3.57 -17.84 5.85
CA GLY A 329 4.85 -18.10 5.20
C GLY A 329 4.75 -18.12 3.67
N CYS A 330 3.69 -18.71 3.13
CA CYS A 330 3.38 -18.71 1.71
C CYS A 330 3.08 -17.30 1.19
N PHE A 331 2.31 -16.50 1.92
CA PHE A 331 2.08 -15.09 1.55
C PHE A 331 3.38 -14.28 1.53
N ALA A 332 4.25 -14.47 2.52
CA ALA A 332 5.55 -13.81 2.60
C ALA A 332 6.44 -14.19 1.40
N LEU A 333 6.45 -15.48 1.03
CA LEU A 333 7.18 -15.95 -0.15
C LEU A 333 6.59 -15.38 -1.45
N ALA A 334 5.27 -15.32 -1.57
CA ALA A 334 4.57 -14.75 -2.73
C ALA A 334 4.87 -13.26 -2.91
N SER A 335 5.14 -12.56 -1.80
CA SER A 335 5.53 -11.14 -1.74
C SER A 335 7.05 -10.91 -1.83
N TYR A 336 7.82 -11.93 -2.23
CA TYR A 336 9.29 -11.91 -2.37
C TYR A 336 10.04 -11.52 -1.09
N ALA A 337 9.51 -11.87 0.08
CA ALA A 337 10.19 -11.66 1.35
C ALA A 337 11.47 -12.51 1.45
N THR A 338 12.43 -12.05 2.25
CA THR A 338 13.64 -12.84 2.55
C THR A 338 13.28 -14.12 3.32
N ARG A 339 14.13 -15.15 3.24
CA ARG A 339 13.87 -16.43 3.94
C ARG A 339 13.68 -16.24 5.45
N ARG A 340 14.44 -15.32 6.07
CA ARG A 340 14.32 -15.01 7.50
C ARG A 340 12.98 -14.34 7.82
N SER A 341 12.57 -13.34 7.05
CA SER A 341 11.28 -12.67 7.27
C SER A 341 10.10 -13.60 6.99
N ALA A 342 10.20 -14.52 6.02
CA ALA A 342 9.19 -15.54 5.77
C ALA A 342 9.03 -16.52 6.94
N LEU A 343 10.12 -16.91 7.59
CA LEU A 343 10.07 -17.75 8.80
C LEU A 343 9.41 -17.00 9.97
N VAL A 344 9.77 -15.73 10.17
CA VAL A 344 9.14 -14.90 11.22
C VAL A 344 7.65 -14.75 10.96
N ALA A 345 7.25 -14.50 9.71
CA ALA A 345 5.84 -14.42 9.32
C ALA A 345 5.10 -15.75 9.57
N ALA A 346 5.72 -16.89 9.26
CA ALA A 346 5.12 -18.20 9.51
C ALA A 346 4.93 -18.48 11.01
N VAL A 347 5.92 -18.15 11.85
CA VAL A 347 5.79 -18.30 13.31
C VAL A 347 4.70 -17.39 13.86
N ALA A 348 4.68 -16.12 13.45
CA ALA A 348 3.65 -15.16 13.88
C ALA A 348 2.24 -15.57 13.44
N GLY A 349 2.10 -16.03 12.18
CA GLY A 349 0.83 -16.53 11.65
C GLY A 349 0.34 -17.78 12.37
N GLY A 350 1.25 -18.70 12.71
CA GLY A 350 0.92 -19.90 13.47
C GLY A 350 0.53 -19.59 14.91
N ALA A 351 1.23 -18.67 15.57
CA ALA A 351 0.87 -18.20 16.91
C ALA A 351 -0.49 -17.50 16.93
N GLY A 352 -0.77 -16.65 15.93
CA GLY A 352 -2.06 -15.96 15.80
C GLY A 352 -3.21 -16.93 15.54
N ALA A 353 -3.04 -17.87 14.61
CA ALA A 353 -4.05 -18.89 14.33
C ALA A 353 -4.29 -19.79 15.55
N GLY A 354 -3.22 -20.20 16.23
CA GLY A 354 -3.30 -20.97 17.47
C GLY A 354 -4.05 -20.26 18.57
N GLY A 355 -3.68 -19.01 18.83
CA GLY A 355 -4.35 -18.17 19.84
C GLY A 355 -5.84 -18.00 19.53
N TYR A 356 -6.20 -17.71 18.28
CA TYR A 356 -7.61 -17.60 17.88
C TYR A 356 -8.36 -18.92 18.06
N SER A 357 -7.77 -20.04 17.64
CA SER A 357 -8.41 -21.37 17.75
C SER A 357 -8.57 -21.89 19.18
N ALA A 358 -7.82 -21.31 20.12
CA ALA A 358 -7.85 -21.68 21.53
C ALA A 358 -8.86 -20.86 22.37
N LEU A 359 -9.37 -19.75 21.82
CA LEU A 359 -10.39 -18.88 22.44
C LEU A 359 -11.80 -19.39 22.15
#